data_AF-A0A939HA66-F1
#
_entry.id   AF-A0A939HA66-F1
#
_cell.length_a   1.000
_cell.length_b   1.000
_cell.length_c   1.000
_cell.angle_alpha   90.00
_cell.angle_beta   90.00
_cell.angle_gamma   90.00
#
_symmetry.space_group_name_H-M   'P 1'
#
loop_
_entity.id
_entity.type
_entity.pdbx_description
1 polymer ?
#
loop_
_entity_poly.entity_id
_entity_poly.type
_entity_poly.pdbx_seq_one_letter_code
_entity_poly.pdbx_strand_id
1 'polypeptide(L)' 'MPRNIKIEIKHYLTGSILFSYESPDNTLVKTIREANLREANLYGANLYGANLRGADLRGADL' A
#
# COMPACT_ATOMS: atom_id res chain seq x y z
N MET A 1 -0.55 21.41 11.43
CA MET A 1 -1.67 20.80 10.69
C MET A 1 -1.15 19.55 10.02
N PRO A 2 -1.73 18.37 10.26
CA PRO A 2 -1.24 17.16 9.63
C PRO A 2 -1.57 17.21 8.13
N ARG A 3 -0.59 16.86 7.29
CA ARG A 3 -0.74 16.95 5.84
C ARG A 3 -1.31 15.65 5.32
N ASN A 4 -2.38 15.72 4.54
CA ASN A 4 -2.87 14.56 3.81
C ASN A 4 -1.82 14.13 2.78
N ILE A 5 -1.48 12.84 2.80
CA ILE A 5 -0.56 12.22 1.84
C ILE A 5 -1.32 11.08 1.17
N LYS A 6 -1.45 11.15 -0.15
CA LYS A 6 -1.98 10.07 -0.97
C LYS A 6 -0.83 9.16 -1.41
N ILE A 7 -0.98 7.86 -1.22
CA ILE A 7 -0.07 6.83 -1.71
C ILE A 7 -0.85 5.91 -2.65
N GLU A 8 -0.23 5.59 -3.78
CA GLU A 8 -0.77 4.70 -4.80
C GLU A 8 0.16 3.49 -4.94
N ILE A 9 -0.39 2.29 -4.71
CA ILE A 9 0.27 1.03 -5.04
C ILE A 9 -0.04 0.73 -6.49
N LYS A 10 1.01 0.55 -7.29
CA LYS A 10 0.90 0.33 -8.73
C LYS A 10 1.37 -1.06 -9.11
N HIS A 11 0.73 -1.60 -10.14
CA HIS A 11 1.10 -2.87 -10.73
C HIS A 11 2.46 -2.74 -11.44
N TYR A 12 3.38 -3.69 -11.24
CA TYR A 12 4.77 -3.59 -11.69
C TYR A 12 4.92 -3.66 -13.20
N LEU A 13 4.03 -4.35 -13.92
CA LEU A 13 4.07 -4.47 -15.38
C LEU A 13 3.27 -3.39 -16.11
N THR A 14 2.08 -3.09 -15.59
CA THR A 14 1.09 -2.27 -16.31
C THR A 14 1.07 -0.83 -15.81
N GLY A 15 1.64 -0.55 -14.64
CA GLY A 15 1.61 0.76 -13.99
C GLY A 15 0.22 1.17 -13.48
N SER A 16 -0.80 0.32 -13.62
CA SER A 16 -2.15 0.59 -13.14
C SER A 16 -2.19 0.67 -11.62
N ILE A 17 -3.03 1.56 -11.08
CA ILE A 17 -3.23 1.66 -9.63
C ILE A 17 -4.01 0.43 -9.16
N LEU A 18 -3.39 -0.38 -8.31
CA LEU A 18 -4.03 -1.51 -7.64
C LEU A 18 -4.79 -1.06 -6.40
N PHE A 19 -4.21 -0.11 -5.68
CA PHE A 19 -4.81 0.46 -4.47
C PHE A 19 -4.33 1.88 -4.25
N SER A 20 -5.19 2.74 -3.71
CA SER A 20 -4.77 4.07 -3.27
C SER A 20 -5.41 4.40 -1.94
N TYR A 21 -4.63 5.04 -1.07
CA TYR A 21 -5.09 5.48 0.22
C TYR A 21 -4.55 6.87 0.52
N GLU A 22 -5.41 7.74 1.04
CA GLU A 22 -5.06 9.07 1.47
C GLU A 22 -5.38 9.19 2.96
N SER A 23 -4.39 9.61 3.74
CA SER A 23 -4.62 9.94 5.15
C SER A 23 -3.61 10.98 5.63
N PRO A 24 -3.89 11.63 6.77
CA PRO A 24 -2.90 12.48 7.42
C PRO A 24 -1.67 11.65 7.80
N ASP A 25 -0.49 12.19 7.46
CA ASP A 25 0.82 11.56 7.71
C ASP A 25 0.89 10.11 7.18
N ASN A 26 0.31 9.88 6.00
CA ASN A 26 0.25 8.55 5.40
C ASN A 26 1.64 7.98 5.10
N THR A 27 1.77 6.68 5.32
CA THR A 27 2.98 5.91 5.02
C THR A 27 2.62 4.68 4.19
N LEU A 28 3.61 4.10 3.51
CA LEU A 28 3.39 2.88 2.73
C LEU A 28 2.86 1.74 3.61
N VAL A 29 3.36 1.61 4.84
CA VAL A 29 2.88 0.60 5.81
C VAL A 29 1.41 0.81 6.15
N LYS A 30 0.98 2.06 6.39
CA LYS A 30 -0.42 2.39 6.66
C LYS A 30 -1.30 2.07 5.44
N THR A 31 -0.81 2.39 4.25
CA THR A 31 -1.52 2.09 2.98
C THR A 31 -1.65 0.58 2.75
N ILE A 32 -0.61 -0.22 3.03
CA ILE A 32 -0.67 -1.68 2.89
C ILE A 32 -1.59 -2.29 3.96
N ARG A 33 -1.55 -1.80 5.21
CA ARG A 33 -2.49 -2.24 6.26
C ARG A 33 -3.93 -1.99 5.85
N GLU A 34 -4.22 -0.82 5.29
CA GLU A 34 -5.54 -0.48 4.78
C GLU A 34 -5.95 -1.32 3.57
N ALA A 35 -5.00 -1.67 2.69
CA ALA A 35 -5.25 -2.61 1.61
C ALA A 35 -5.66 -3.99 2.16
N ASN A 36 -4.93 -4.51 3.16
CA ASN A 36 -5.26 -5.79 3.81
C ASN A 36 -6.62 -5.76 4.50
N LEU A 37 -6.93 -4.69 5.24
CA LEU A 37 -8.23 -4.52 5.92
C LEU A 37 -9.41 -4.46 4.95
N ARG A 38 -9.16 -4.06 3.70
CA ARG A 38 -10.17 -4.00 2.64
C ARG A 38 -10.11 -5.20 1.69
N GLU A 39 -9.28 -6.20 2.02
CA GLU A 39 -9.04 -7.37 1.19
C GLU A 39 -8.68 -6.99 -0.26
N ALA A 40 -7.93 -5.89 -0.42
CA ALA A 40 -7.54 -5.38 -1.72
C ALA A 40 -6.55 -6.35 -2.39
N ASN A 41 -6.83 -6.69 -3.64
CA ASN A 41 -5.93 -7.50 -4.45
C ASN A 41 -4.70 -6.66 -4.83
N LEU A 42 -3.55 -6.98 -4.23
CA LEU A 42 -2.27 -6.36 -4.54
C LEU A 42 -1.40 -7.21 -5.47
N TYR A 43 -1.97 -8.24 -6.10
CA TYR A 43 -1.24 -9.11 -7.03
C TYR A 43 -0.52 -8.28 -8.08
N GLY A 44 0.78 -8.52 -8.17
CA GLY A 44 1.66 -7.79 -9.06
C GLY A 44 1.91 -6.34 -8.63
N ALA A 45 1.79 -6.00 -7.35
CA ALA A 45 2.28 -4.74 -6.82
C ALA A 45 3.82 -4.68 -6.87
N ASN A 46 4.38 -3.55 -7.33
CA ASN A 46 5.81 -3.31 -7.19
C ASN A 46 6.14 -2.84 -5.76
N LEU A 47 6.40 -3.78 -4.86
CA LEU A 47 6.88 -3.48 -3.50
C LEU A 47 8.39 -3.78 -3.34
N TYR A 48 9.11 -4.02 -4.44
CA TYR A 48 10.53 -4.37 -4.40
C TYR A 48 11.35 -3.19 -3.87
N GLY A 49 12.07 -3.39 -2.76
CA GLY A 49 12.84 -2.34 -2.08
C GLY A 49 12.03 -1.47 -1.10
N ALA A 50 10.73 -1.72 -0.94
CA ALA A 50 9.96 -1.08 0.13
C ALA A 50 10.50 -1.53 1.49
N ASN A 51 10.81 -0.57 2.38
CA ASN A 51 11.13 -0.88 3.76
C ASN A 51 9.85 -1.27 4.51
N LEU A 52 9.45 -2.53 4.38
CA LEU A 52 8.29 -3.14 5.05
C LEU A 52 8.64 -3.64 6.47
N ARG A 53 9.81 -3.27 6.99
CA ARG A 53 10.30 -3.76 8.29
C ARG A 53 9.37 -3.25 9.40
N GLY A 54 8.59 -4.16 10.00
CA GLY A 54 7.57 -3.86 11.01
C GLY A 54 6.13 -3.71 10.47
N ALA A 55 5.91 -3.92 9.16
CA ALA A 55 4.56 -4.07 8.62
C ALA A 55 4.00 -5.43 9.04
N ASP A 56 2.82 -5.44 9.66
CA ASP A 56 2.07 -6.67 9.87
C ASP A 56 1.37 -7.02 8.56
N LEU A 57 1.98 -7.91 7.79
CA LEU A 57 1.48 -8.39 6.49
C LEU A 57 0.73 -9.72 6.61
N ARG A 58 0.44 -10.18 7.84
CA ARG A 58 -0.32 -11.41 8.06
C ARG A 58 -1.75 -11.18 7.56
N GLY A 59 -2.06 -11.74 6.39
CA GLY A 59 -3.35 -11.56 5.69
C GLY A 59 -3.29 -10.69 4.43
N ALA A 60 -2.12 -10.18 4.05
CA ALA A 60 -1.95 -9.54 2.75
C ALA A 60 -1.84 -10.59 1.64
N ASP A 61 -2.68 -10.49 0.61
CA ASP A 61 -2.49 -11.22 -0.65
C ASP A 61 -1.64 -10.33 -1.58
N LEU A 62 -0.33 -10.60 -1.63
CA LEU A 62 0.72 -9.79 -2.27
C LEU A 62 1.21 -10.39 -3.59
#